data_AF-A0A926W878-F1
#
_entry.id   AF-A0A926W878-F1
#
_cell.length_a   1.000
_cell.length_b   1.000
_cell.length_c   1.000
_cell.angle_alpha   90.00
_cell.angle_beta   90.00
_cell.angle_gamma   90.00
#
_symmetry.space_group_name_H-M   'P 1'
#
loop_
_entity.id
_entity.type
_entity.pdbx_description
1 polymer ?
#
loop_
_entity_poly.entity_id
_entity_poly.type
_entity_poly.pdbx_seq_one_letter_code
_entity_poly.pdbx_strand_id
1 'polypeptide(L)'
;MKSTLFPTLTESLQEAIQLAQSVNSHQEAQATFERLHQELETQNPQAADLLALLWREYLGSQRSATFWKELCQVEKHLSDRLSESHLQLKQNYLRLMQEQ
;
A
#
# COMPACT_ATOMS: atom_id res chain seq x y z
N MET A 1 -34.90 -15.06 18.85
CA MET A 1 -34.49 -13.70 19.26
C MET A 1 -33.13 -13.43 18.63
N LYS A 2 -33.00 -12.31 17.91
CA LYS A 2 -31.84 -11.92 17.09
C LYS A 2 -30.60 -11.69 17.98
N SER A 3 -29.59 -12.53 17.88
CA SER A 3 -28.23 -12.26 18.37
C SER A 3 -27.49 -11.41 17.34
N THR A 4 -27.59 -10.09 17.51
CA THR A 4 -26.55 -9.06 17.28
C THR A 4 -25.34 -9.51 16.44
N LEU A 5 -25.21 -9.20 15.14
CA LEU A 5 -24.67 -7.94 14.57
C LEU A 5 -23.31 -7.47 15.14
N PHE A 6 -22.51 -8.33 15.75
CA PHE A 6 -21.09 -8.04 15.96
C PHE A 6 -20.26 -8.89 14.99
N PRO A 7 -19.44 -8.28 14.12
CA PRO A 7 -18.45 -9.04 13.37
C PRO A 7 -17.57 -9.80 14.37
N THR A 8 -17.25 -11.04 14.05
CA THR A 8 -16.26 -11.80 14.80
C THR A 8 -14.92 -11.07 14.76
N LEU A 9 -14.07 -11.20 15.79
CA LEU A 9 -12.72 -10.59 15.83
C LEU A 9 -11.94 -10.82 14.52
N THR A 10 -12.12 -12.00 13.91
CA THR A 10 -11.54 -12.35 12.60
C THR A 10 -12.05 -11.47 11.46
N GLU A 11 -13.35 -11.19 11.40
CA GLU A 11 -13.96 -10.34 10.36
C GLU A 11 -13.52 -8.89 10.51
N SER A 12 -13.46 -8.36 11.73
CA SER A 12 -12.95 -7.00 11.98
C SER A 12 -11.46 -6.85 11.68
N LEU A 13 -10.65 -7.88 11.96
CA LEU A 13 -9.23 -7.88 11.57
C LEU A 13 -9.10 -7.94 10.04
N GLN A 14 -9.92 -8.74 9.37
CA GLN A 14 -9.92 -8.85 7.90
C GLN A 14 -10.31 -7.53 7.24
N GLU A 15 -11.29 -6.82 7.80
CA GLU A 15 -11.68 -5.47 7.37
C GLU A 15 -10.54 -4.47 7.56
N ALA A 16 -9.88 -4.46 8.73
CA ALA A 16 -8.73 -3.61 8.98
C ALA A 16 -7.59 -3.86 7.97
N ILE A 17 -7.29 -5.13 7.68
CA ILE A 17 -6.29 -5.53 6.68
C ILE A 17 -6.67 -5.03 5.27
N GLN A 18 -7.95 -5.15 4.87
CA GLN A 18 -8.42 -4.66 3.58
C GLN A 18 -8.32 -3.13 3.49
N LEU A 19 -8.71 -2.42 4.53
CA LEU A 19 -8.61 -0.95 4.58
C LEU A 19 -7.15 -0.49 4.55
N ALA A 20 -6.24 -1.23 5.18
CA ALA A 20 -4.81 -0.93 5.15
C ALA A 20 -4.20 -1.08 3.74
N GLN A 21 -4.82 -1.85 2.83
CA GLN A 21 -4.40 -1.99 1.41
C GLN A 21 -4.60 -0.76 0.57
N SER A 22 -5.46 0.16 1.01
CA SER A 22 -5.66 1.42 0.33
C SER A 22 -4.99 2.55 1.10
N VAL A 23 -4.11 3.29 0.41
CA VAL A 23 -3.36 4.41 0.98
C VAL A 23 -4.27 5.52 1.53
N ASN A 24 -5.48 5.64 0.96
CA ASN A 24 -6.46 6.65 1.34
C ASN A 24 -7.28 6.26 2.58
N SER A 25 -7.24 4.99 2.99
CA SER A 25 -8.03 4.44 4.10
C SER A 25 -7.18 4.03 5.30
N HIS A 26 -5.93 4.49 5.38
CA HIS A 26 -5.05 4.21 6.52
C HIS A 26 -5.62 4.66 7.87
N GLN A 27 -6.29 5.82 7.93
CA GLN A 27 -6.93 6.29 9.17
C GLN A 27 -8.10 5.39 9.59
N GLU A 28 -8.92 4.93 8.64
CA GLU A 28 -10.02 4.01 8.92
C GLU A 28 -9.51 2.63 9.32
N ALA A 29 -8.47 2.12 8.65
CA ALA A 29 -7.82 0.86 9.00
C ALA A 29 -7.28 0.90 10.44
N GLN A 30 -6.61 1.99 10.80
CA GLN A 30 -6.08 2.20 12.14
C GLN A 30 -7.18 2.29 13.20
N ALA A 31 -8.27 3.02 12.91
CA ALA A 31 -9.40 3.14 13.83
C ALA A 31 -10.12 1.79 14.05
N THR A 32 -10.27 0.98 13.00
CA THR A 32 -10.86 -0.36 13.11
C THR A 32 -9.94 -1.31 13.87
N PHE A 33 -8.63 -1.24 13.64
CA PHE A 33 -7.64 -2.01 14.40
C PHE A 33 -7.61 -1.62 15.88
N GLU A 34 -7.62 -0.33 16.22
CA GLU A 34 -7.61 0.16 17.61
C GLU A 34 -8.83 -0.30 18.40
N ARG A 35 -10.02 -0.29 17.76
CA ARG A 35 -11.24 -0.80 18.38
C ARG A 35 -11.12 -2.28 18.72
N LEU A 36 -10.60 -3.07 17.78
CA LEU A 36 -10.37 -4.49 17.97
C LEU A 36 -9.30 -4.77 19.02
N HIS A 37 -8.23 -3.96 19.04
CA HIS A 37 -7.16 -4.06 20.03
C HIS A 37 -7.70 -3.80 21.45
N GLN A 38 -8.49 -2.75 21.65
CA GLN A 38 -9.09 -2.43 22.95
C GLN A 38 -10.05 -3.54 23.42
N GLU A 39 -10.84 -4.10 22.51
CA GLU A 39 -11.74 -5.22 22.83
C GLU A 39 -10.96 -6.47 23.24
N LEU A 40 -9.86 -6.77 22.53
CA LEU A 40 -8.99 -7.90 22.83
C LEU A 40 -8.17 -7.68 24.11
N GLU A 41 -7.70 -6.46 24.37
CA GLU A 41 -6.94 -6.08 25.56
C GLU A 41 -7.77 -6.31 26.83
N THR A 42 -9.07 -6.03 26.77
CA THR A 42 -10.00 -6.25 27.87
C THR A 42 -10.18 -7.75 28.19
N GLN A 43 -10.03 -8.63 27.20
CA GLN A 43 -10.23 -10.08 27.34
C GLN A 43 -8.92 -10.84 27.61
N ASN A 44 -7.85 -10.45 26.92
CA ASN A 44 -6.53 -11.06 26.98
C ASN A 44 -5.44 -10.04 26.55
N PRO A 45 -4.82 -9.35 27.51
CA PRO A 45 -3.80 -8.34 27.24
C PRO A 45 -2.60 -8.87 26.45
N GLN A 46 -2.18 -10.10 26.73
CA GLN A 46 -1.02 -10.71 26.07
C GLN A 46 -1.31 -11.01 24.59
N ALA A 47 -2.55 -11.37 24.26
CA ALA A 47 -2.97 -11.56 22.87
C ALA A 47 -3.06 -10.23 22.12
N ALA A 48 -3.49 -9.14 22.80
CA ALA A 48 -3.52 -7.80 22.23
C ALA A 48 -2.11 -7.29 21.89
N ASP A 49 -1.14 -7.47 22.79
CA ASP A 49 0.26 -7.11 22.56
C ASP A 49 0.85 -7.85 21.34
N LEU A 50 0.60 -9.15 21.24
CA LEU A 50 1.05 -9.95 20.09
C LEU A 50 0.41 -9.47 18.79
N LEU A 51 -0.89 -9.13 18.83
CA LEU A 51 -1.60 -8.63 17.67
C LEU A 51 -1.08 -7.24 17.22
N ALA A 52 -0.80 -6.34 18.16
CA ALA A 52 -0.19 -5.04 17.89
C ALA A 52 1.17 -5.19 17.21
N LEU A 53 1.98 -6.14 17.66
CA LEU A 53 3.29 -6.41 17.07
C LEU A 53 3.15 -6.94 15.64
N LEU A 54 2.24 -7.89 15.40
CA LEU A 54 1.97 -8.43 14.05
C LEU A 54 1.42 -7.36 13.10
N TRP A 55 0.53 -6.50 13.58
CA TRP A 55 -0.04 -5.40 12.80
C TRP A 55 1.03 -4.41 12.33
N ARG A 56 1.95 -4.04 13.22
CA ARG A 56 3.07 -3.14 12.87
C ARG A 56 3.97 -3.73 11.79
N GLU A 57 4.33 -5.01 11.91
CA GLU A 57 5.16 -5.69 10.90
C GLU A 57 4.44 -5.80 9.55
N TYR A 58 3.13 -6.07 9.57
CA TYR A 58 2.30 -6.09 8.35
C TYR A 58 2.33 -4.75 7.62
N LEU A 59 2.08 -3.65 8.32
CA LEU A 59 2.12 -2.30 7.74
C LEU A 59 3.50 -1.95 7.17
N GLY A 60 4.58 -2.36 7.84
CA GLY A 60 5.95 -2.15 7.37
C GLY A 60 6.24 -2.88 6.05
N SER A 61 5.85 -4.16 5.97
CA SER A 61 5.99 -4.98 4.76
C SER A 61 5.18 -4.43 3.60
N GLN A 62 3.95 -4.01 3.89
CA GLN A 62 3.02 -3.48 2.90
C GLN A 62 3.49 -2.16 2.29
N ARG A 63 3.93 -1.20 3.12
CA ARG A 63 4.48 0.07 2.62
C ARG A 63 5.70 -0.15 1.74
N SER A 64 6.51 -1.17 2.06
CA SER A 64 7.65 -1.56 1.23
C SER A 64 7.21 -2.06 -0.14
N ALA A 65 6.16 -2.90 -0.20
CA ALA A 65 5.63 -3.40 -1.47
C ALA A 65 5.02 -2.29 -2.35
N THR A 66 4.25 -1.36 -1.76
CA THR A 66 3.71 -0.20 -2.47
C THR A 66 4.82 0.72 -2.97
N PHE A 67 5.83 0.97 -2.13
CA PHE A 67 7.00 1.76 -2.49
C PHE A 67 7.77 1.15 -3.66
N TRP A 68 8.01 -0.17 -3.65
CA TRP A 68 8.64 -0.87 -4.78
C TRP A 68 7.84 -0.74 -6.07
N LYS A 69 6.50 -0.81 -5.99
CA LYS A 69 5.64 -0.68 -7.16
C LYS A 69 5.70 0.74 -7.77
N GLU A 70 5.68 1.77 -6.92
CA GLU A 70 5.81 3.15 -7.35
C GLU A 70 7.20 3.42 -7.94
N LEU A 71 8.26 2.90 -7.33
CA LEU A 71 9.63 3.02 -7.84
C LEU A 71 9.76 2.42 -9.25
N CYS A 72 9.24 1.21 -9.47
CA CYS A 72 9.24 0.58 -10.79
C CYS A 72 8.42 1.37 -11.83
N GLN A 73 7.32 2.02 -11.41
CA GLN A 73 6.55 2.88 -12.31
C GLN A 73 7.33 4.14 -12.72
N VAL A 74 8.02 4.78 -11.77
CA VAL A 74 8.87 5.94 -12.03
C VAL A 74 10.04 5.56 -12.94
N GLU A 75 10.70 4.43 -12.68
CA GLU A 75 11.78 3.91 -13.52
C GLU A 75 11.31 3.67 -14.96
N LYS A 76 10.15 3.02 -15.12
CA LYS A 76 9.56 2.81 -16.45
C LYS A 76 9.31 4.14 -17.17
N HIS A 77 8.72 5.12 -16.49
CA HIS A 77 8.44 6.42 -17.09
C HIS A 77 9.71 7.17 -17.51
N LEU A 78 10.78 7.09 -16.71
CA LEU A 78 12.08 7.67 -17.06
C LEU A 78 12.70 6.98 -18.28
N SER A 79 12.62 5.65 -18.35
CA SER A 79 13.12 4.87 -19.48
C SER A 79 12.38 5.21 -20.80
N ASP A 80 11.06 5.38 -20.73
CA ASP A 80 10.25 5.76 -21.89
C ASP A 80 10.64 7.16 -22.40
N ARG A 81 10.82 8.13 -21.48
CA ARG A 81 11.24 9.51 -21.80
C ARG A 81 12.63 9.57 -22.42
N LEU A 82 13.58 8.78 -21.90
CA LEU A 82 14.94 8.69 -22.45
C LEU A 82 14.93 8.09 -23.86
N SER A 83 14.13 7.04 -24.08
CA SER A 83 13.98 6.39 -25.37
C SER A 83 13.38 7.33 -26.41
N GLU A 84 12.34 8.09 -26.03
CA GLU A 84 11.71 9.10 -26.88
C GLU A 84 12.69 10.22 -27.24
N SER A 85 13.43 10.74 -26.25
CA SER A 85 14.46 11.77 -26.47
C SER A 85 15.56 11.31 -27.44
N HIS A 86 16.04 10.07 -27.29
CA HIS A 86 17.04 9.51 -28.20
C HIS A 86 16.52 9.35 -29.63
N LEU A 87 15.25 8.98 -29.80
CA LEU A 87 14.60 8.88 -31.11
C LEU A 87 14.50 10.26 -31.77
N GLN A 88 14.02 11.26 -31.03
CA GLN A 88 13.93 12.64 -31.52
C GLN A 88 15.28 13.22 -31.89
N LEU A 89 16.33 12.94 -31.10
CA LEU A 89 17.68 13.39 -31.37
C LEU A 89 18.24 12.76 -32.66
N LYS A 90 18.03 11.44 -32.85
CA LYS A 90 18.40 10.75 -34.10
C LYS A 90 17.67 11.32 -35.32
N GLN A 91 16.37 11.58 -35.19
CA GLN A 91 15.57 12.16 -36.28
C GLN A 91 16.03 13.58 -36.62
N ASN A 92 16.32 14.42 -35.62
CA ASN A 92 16.87 15.76 -35.85
C ASN A 92 18.25 15.70 -36.51
N TYR A 93 19.12 14.80 -36.06
CA TYR A 93 20.45 14.63 -36.66
C TYR A 93 20.36 14.19 -38.12
N LEU A 94 19.46 13.25 -38.44
CA LEU A 94 19.23 12.81 -39.82
C LEU A 94 18.66 13.93 -40.68
N ARG A 95 17.74 14.76 -40.15
CA ARG A 95 17.20 15.90 -40.87
C ARG A 95 18.28 16.96 -41.16
N LEU A 96 19.08 17.31 -40.16
CA LEU A 96 20.22 18.23 -40.31
C LEU A 96 21.23 17.77 -41.36
N MET A 97 21.52 16.47 -41.43
CA MET A 97 22.43 15.89 -42.43
C MET A 97 21.84 15.87 -43.85
N GLN A 98 20.51 15.96 -44.02
CA GLN A 98 19.85 16.01 -45.33
C GLN A 98 19.67 17.45 -45.85
N GLU A 99 19.76 18.44 -44.96
CA GLU A 99 19.68 19.86 -45.30
C GLU A 99 21.06 20.47 -45.66
N GLN A 100 22.17 19.75 -45.45
CA GLN A 100 23.53 20.08 -45.89
C GLN A 100 23.86 19.45 -47.26
#